data_AF-A0A5C3MSX5-F1
#
_entry.id   AF-A0A5C3MSX5-F1
#
_cell.length_a   1.000
_cell.length_b   1.000
_cell.length_c   1.000
_cell.angle_alpha   90.00
_cell.angle_beta   90.00
_cell.angle_gamma   90.00
#
_symmetry.space_group_name_H-M   'P 1'
#
loop_
_entity.id
_entity.type
_entity.pdbx_description
1 polymer ?
#
loop_
_entity_poly.entity_id
_entity_poly.type
_entity_poly.pdbx_seq_one_letter_code
_entity_poly.pdbx_strand_id
1 'polypeptide(L)'
;LISDSSMARRHLGSYHAHEYREWCKTNDFVSMIPKDRDARKLKAAAMQGDQSTLDAHVQHVDRKSVIVYSDDGFKELATKWLVQTDQPLRTFEHPAFIDMIQMASKAKSQGITIPSRKASRQHIMDSVNKHLSALKKRLNV
;
A
#
# COMPACT_ATOMS: atom_id res chain seq x y z
N LEU A 1 -40.14 -0.72 1.26
CA LEU A 1 -39.75 -1.25 2.59
C LEU A 1 -38.79 -2.42 2.37
N ILE A 2 -37.49 -2.19 2.50
CA ILE A 2 -36.49 -3.26 2.43
C ILE A 2 -36.51 -3.95 3.79
N SER A 3 -37.05 -5.17 3.87
CA SER A 3 -36.97 -5.98 5.08
C SER A 3 -35.51 -6.32 5.34
N ASP A 4 -35.01 -6.08 6.55
CA ASP A 4 -33.66 -6.47 6.95
C ASP A 4 -33.47 -7.98 6.70
N SER A 5 -32.56 -8.32 5.79
CA SER A 5 -32.24 -9.70 5.40
C SER A 5 -31.82 -10.57 6.59
N SER A 6 -31.25 -9.96 7.64
CA SER A 6 -30.92 -10.62 8.90
C SER A 6 -32.17 -11.05 9.66
N MET A 7 -33.21 -10.21 9.70
CA MET A 7 -34.49 -10.54 10.31
C MET A 7 -35.24 -11.63 9.54
N ALA A 8 -35.22 -11.59 8.19
CA ALA A 8 -35.84 -12.61 7.36
C ALA A 8 -35.24 -14.01 7.60
N ARG A 9 -33.90 -14.11 7.70
CA ARG A 9 -33.21 -15.38 7.98
C ARG A 9 -33.48 -15.92 9.38
N ARG A 10 -33.64 -15.04 10.38
CA ARG A 10 -34.02 -15.44 11.74
C ARG A 10 -35.45 -15.93 11.80
N HIS A 11 -36.39 -15.22 11.17
CA HIS A 11 -37.80 -15.62 11.11
C HIS A 11 -37.96 -16.98 10.40
N LEU A 12 -37.29 -17.15 9.26
CA LEU A 12 -37.27 -18.41 8.51
C LEU A 12 -36.70 -19.56 9.35
N GLY A 13 -35.64 -19.30 10.12
CA GLY A 13 -35.05 -20.27 11.05
C GLY A 13 -35.91 -20.61 12.27
N SER A 14 -36.89 -19.78 12.62
CA SER A 14 -37.80 -20.03 13.74
C SER A 14 -39.08 -20.76 13.33
N TYR A 15 -39.68 -20.37 12.20
CA TYR A 15 -41.02 -20.86 11.80
C TYR A 15 -41.00 -21.84 10.62
N HIS A 16 -40.02 -21.72 9.72
CA HIS A 16 -40.00 -22.46 8.45
C HIS A 16 -38.68 -23.21 8.22
N ALA A 17 -37.98 -23.57 9.29
CA ALA A 17 -36.62 -24.10 9.19
C ALA A 17 -36.55 -25.43 8.44
N HIS A 18 -37.57 -26.28 8.59
CA HIS A 18 -37.62 -27.58 7.93
C HIS A 18 -37.81 -27.43 6.41
N GLU A 19 -38.86 -26.73 6.00
CA GLU A 19 -39.18 -26.48 4.59
C GLU A 19 -38.03 -25.76 3.87
N TYR A 20 -37.41 -24.78 4.51
CA TYR A 20 -36.27 -24.07 3.92
C TYR A 20 -35.04 -24.96 3.73
N ARG A 21 -34.74 -25.85 4.69
CA ARG A 21 -33.62 -26.80 4.54
C ARG A 21 -33.86 -27.80 3.43
N GLU A 22 -35.08 -28.31 3.29
CA GLU A 22 -35.47 -29.18 2.18
C GLU A 22 -35.36 -28.46 0.84
N TRP A 23 -35.85 -27.21 0.76
CA TRP A 23 -35.67 -26.38 -0.43
C TRP A 23 -34.19 -26.16 -0.76
N CYS A 24 -33.36 -25.86 0.25
CA CYS A 24 -31.92 -25.71 0.07
C CYS A 24 -31.28 -27.00 -0.49
N LYS A 25 -31.65 -28.18 0.01
CA LYS A 25 -31.14 -29.46 -0.52
C LYS A 25 -31.57 -29.69 -1.97
N THR A 26 -32.84 -29.47 -2.28
CA THR A 26 -33.40 -29.71 -3.61
C THR A 26 -32.82 -28.76 -4.66
N ASN A 27 -32.42 -27.55 -4.26
CA ASN A 27 -31.90 -26.53 -5.16
C ASN A 27 -30.37 -26.37 -5.08
N ASP A 28 -29.67 -27.27 -4.38
CA ASP A 28 -28.22 -27.23 -4.17
C ASP A 28 -27.71 -25.90 -3.56
N PHE A 29 -28.49 -25.33 -2.65
CA PHE A 29 -28.11 -24.13 -1.89
C PHE A 29 -27.63 -24.47 -0.48
N VAL A 30 -26.62 -23.72 -0.04
CA VAL A 30 -26.12 -23.79 1.33
C VAL A 30 -27.05 -23.03 2.26
N SER A 31 -27.64 -23.71 3.27
CA SER A 31 -28.48 -23.05 4.29
C SER A 31 -27.72 -21.92 5.00
N MET A 32 -28.34 -20.74 5.02
CA MET A 32 -27.85 -19.54 5.71
C MET A 32 -28.62 -19.22 7.00
N ILE A 33 -29.41 -20.17 7.52
CA ILE A 33 -29.98 -20.06 8.87
C ILE A 33 -28.81 -19.96 9.87
N PRO A 34 -28.85 -19.02 10.84
CA PRO A 34 -27.75 -18.83 11.78
C PRO A 34 -27.26 -20.12 12.45
N LYS A 35 -28.18 -20.97 12.91
CA LYS A 35 -27.86 -22.28 13.52
C LYS A 35 -27.03 -23.18 12.61
N ASP A 36 -27.38 -23.26 11.32
CA ASP A 36 -26.71 -24.15 10.37
C ASP A 36 -25.33 -23.60 9.97
N ARG A 37 -25.23 -22.27 9.81
CA ARG A 37 -23.96 -21.57 9.59
C ARG A 37 -23.00 -21.76 10.77
N ASP A 38 -23.50 -21.60 11.99
CA ASP A 38 -22.67 -21.66 13.19
C ASP A 38 -22.22 -23.10 13.46
N ALA A 39 -23.08 -24.10 13.23
CA ALA A 39 -22.70 -25.52 13.24
C ALA A 39 -21.61 -25.85 12.21
N ARG A 40 -21.68 -25.24 11.02
CA ARG A 40 -20.64 -25.40 9.99
C ARG A 40 -19.31 -24.78 10.40
N LYS A 41 -19.33 -23.60 11.02
CA LYS A 41 -18.13 -22.96 11.57
C LYS A 41 -17.48 -23.82 12.65
N LEU A 42 -18.28 -24.40 13.55
CA LEU A 42 -17.78 -25.30 14.60
C LEU A 42 -17.17 -26.57 14.01
N LYS A 43 -17.80 -27.18 13.01
CA LYS A 43 -17.22 -28.33 12.30
C LYS A 43 -15.93 -27.96 11.57
N ALA A 44 -15.87 -26.80 10.91
CA ALA A 44 -14.66 -26.32 10.24
C ALA A 44 -13.53 -26.05 11.23
N ALA A 45 -13.83 -25.43 12.37
CA ALA A 45 -12.85 -25.19 13.44
C ALA A 45 -12.36 -26.49 14.10
N ALA A 46 -13.22 -27.51 14.22
CA ALA A 46 -12.83 -28.82 14.74
C ALA A 46 -12.01 -29.66 13.73
N MET A 47 -12.13 -29.38 12.43
CA MET A 47 -11.35 -30.05 11.36
C MET A 47 -10.09 -29.28 10.95
N GLN A 48 -10.00 -27.99 11.27
CA GLN A 48 -8.77 -27.23 11.20
C GLN A 48 -7.92 -27.58 12.42
N GLY A 49 -7.10 -28.63 12.30
CA GLY A 49 -5.88 -28.73 13.08
C GLY A 49 -5.09 -27.43 12.95
N ASP A 50 -4.41 -27.02 14.03
CA ASP A 50 -3.69 -25.75 14.21
C ASP A 50 -3.46 -25.00 12.90
N GLN A 51 -4.13 -23.87 12.74
CA GLN A 51 -3.82 -22.94 11.66
C GLN A 51 -2.32 -22.63 11.76
N SER A 52 -1.51 -23.27 10.89
CA SER A 52 -0.08 -23.07 10.87
C SER A 52 0.17 -21.59 10.70
N THR A 53 0.92 -20.99 11.62
CA THR A 53 1.41 -19.62 11.45
C THR A 53 2.07 -19.51 10.07
N LEU A 54 1.91 -18.35 9.44
CA LEU A 54 2.44 -18.08 8.10
C LEU A 54 3.98 -18.18 8.02
N ASP A 55 4.68 -18.56 9.10
CA ASP A 55 6.14 -18.69 9.16
C ASP A 55 6.72 -19.50 8.01
N ALA A 56 6.06 -20.58 7.57
CA ALA A 56 6.52 -21.39 6.44
C ALA A 56 6.52 -20.62 5.09
N HIS A 57 5.79 -19.51 5.00
CA HIS A 57 5.69 -18.65 3.83
C HIS A 57 6.23 -17.23 4.04
N VAL A 58 6.69 -16.90 5.25
CA VAL A 58 7.41 -15.65 5.50
C VAL A 58 8.83 -15.83 4.99
N GLN A 59 9.08 -15.40 3.75
CA GLN A 59 10.43 -15.22 3.27
C GLN A 59 11.04 -14.04 4.03
N HIS A 60 12.11 -14.28 4.79
CA HIS A 60 13.01 -13.20 5.21
C HIS A 60 13.54 -12.54 3.93
N VAL A 61 12.94 -11.41 3.55
CA VAL A 61 13.50 -10.58 2.50
C VAL A 61 14.77 -9.98 3.09
N ASP A 62 15.92 -10.45 2.62
CA ASP A 62 17.19 -9.80 2.92
C ASP A 62 17.02 -8.30 2.70
N ARG A 63 17.38 -7.51 3.71
CA ARG A 63 17.40 -6.05 3.57
C ARG A 63 18.18 -5.75 2.31
N LYS A 64 17.51 -5.16 1.30
CA LYS A 64 18.09 -4.78 0.01
C LYS A 64 19.51 -4.28 0.27
N SER A 65 20.49 -4.95 -0.33
CA SER A 65 21.92 -4.70 -0.14
C SER A 65 22.16 -3.21 0.08
N VAL A 66 22.56 -2.83 1.28
CA VAL A 66 22.91 -1.44 1.59
C VAL A 66 24.10 -1.15 0.68
N ILE A 67 23.89 -0.37 -0.38
CA ILE A 67 24.99 0.11 -1.21
C ILE A 67 25.87 0.91 -0.26
N VAL A 68 27.02 0.35 0.09
CA VAL A 68 28.00 1.02 0.95
C VAL A 68 28.65 2.10 0.12
N TYR A 69 28.75 3.30 0.69
CA TYR A 69 29.39 4.42 0.01
C TYR A 69 30.88 4.12 -0.21
N SER A 70 31.33 4.29 -1.45
CA SER A 70 32.74 4.44 -1.83
C SER A 70 32.85 5.56 -2.86
N ASP A 71 33.94 6.31 -2.86
CA ASP A 71 34.11 7.44 -3.80
C ASP A 71 34.08 6.98 -5.25
N ASP A 72 34.71 5.85 -5.56
CA ASP A 72 34.73 5.29 -6.91
C ASP A 72 33.36 4.73 -7.32
N GLY A 73 32.68 4.01 -6.41
CA GLY A 73 31.32 3.52 -6.66
C GLY A 73 30.32 4.67 -6.88
N PHE A 74 30.47 5.76 -6.14
CA PHE A 74 29.68 6.97 -6.36
C PHE A 74 29.94 7.58 -7.74
N LYS A 75 31.22 7.72 -8.14
CA LYS A 75 31.58 8.25 -9.48
C LYS A 75 31.02 7.39 -10.60
N GLU A 76 31.10 6.08 -10.49
CA GLU A 76 30.56 5.15 -11.48
C GLU A 76 29.04 5.26 -11.59
N LEU A 77 28.32 5.23 -10.46
CA LEU A 77 26.87 5.34 -10.45
C LEU A 77 26.38 6.70 -10.96
N ALA A 78 27.05 7.78 -10.57
CA ALA A 78 26.73 9.13 -11.04
C ALA A 78 26.94 9.25 -12.56
N THR A 79 28.08 8.77 -13.08
CA THR A 79 28.38 8.80 -14.51
C THR A 79 27.38 7.96 -15.30
N LYS A 80 27.04 6.76 -14.81
CA LYS A 80 26.02 5.90 -15.41
C LYS A 80 24.66 6.59 -15.46
N TRP A 81 24.23 7.22 -14.36
CA TRP A 81 22.99 8.00 -14.33
C TRP A 81 23.00 9.14 -15.35
N LEU A 82 24.10 9.88 -15.43
CA LEU A 82 24.26 11.01 -16.35
C LEU A 82 24.09 10.57 -17.83
N VAL A 83 24.74 9.47 -18.22
CA VAL A 83 24.62 8.91 -19.58
C VAL A 83 23.22 8.36 -19.85
N GLN A 84 22.66 7.59 -18.92
CA GLN A 84 21.35 6.95 -19.12
C GLN A 84 20.18 7.95 -19.21
N THR A 85 20.35 9.14 -18.64
CA THR A 85 19.31 10.18 -18.59
C THR A 85 19.63 11.38 -19.48
N ASP A 86 20.66 11.27 -20.32
CA ASP A 86 21.12 12.30 -21.26
C ASP A 86 21.28 13.68 -20.60
N GLN A 87 21.90 13.70 -19.41
CA GLN A 87 22.09 14.93 -18.66
C GLN A 87 23.34 15.67 -19.14
N PRO A 88 23.33 17.01 -19.16
CA PRO A 88 24.52 17.79 -19.43
C PRO A 88 25.64 17.49 -18.44
N LEU A 89 26.91 17.48 -18.88
CA LEU A 89 28.07 17.30 -17.99
C LEU A 89 28.11 18.34 -16.86
N ARG A 90 27.62 19.56 -17.13
CA ARG A 90 27.52 20.65 -16.15
C ARG A 90 26.55 20.37 -15.00
N THR A 91 25.74 19.31 -15.08
CA THR A 91 24.80 18.95 -14.00
C THR A 91 25.51 18.72 -12.66
N PHE A 92 26.73 18.15 -12.68
CA PHE A 92 27.50 17.94 -11.45
C PHE A 92 28.08 19.21 -10.84
N GLU A 93 28.18 20.29 -11.61
CA GLU A 93 28.63 21.62 -11.15
C GLU A 93 27.45 22.48 -10.66
N HIS A 94 26.21 22.07 -10.97
CA HIS A 94 25.04 22.86 -10.64
C HIS A 94 24.83 22.91 -9.11
N PRO A 95 24.76 24.09 -8.49
CA PRO A 95 24.66 24.22 -7.03
C PRO A 95 23.52 23.40 -6.42
N ALA A 96 22.34 23.42 -7.05
CA ALA A 96 21.19 22.66 -6.55
C ALA A 96 21.41 21.13 -6.56
N PHE A 97 22.22 20.60 -7.49
CA PHE A 97 22.57 19.18 -7.49
C PHE A 97 23.51 18.87 -6.32
N ILE A 98 24.52 19.71 -6.11
CA ILE A 98 25.47 19.60 -4.99
C ILE A 98 24.73 19.65 -3.65
N ASP A 99 23.83 20.63 -3.47
CA ASP A 99 23.04 20.78 -2.25
C ASP A 99 22.16 19.56 -1.97
N MET A 100 21.54 18.99 -3.01
CA MET A 100 20.73 17.78 -2.91
C MET A 100 21.57 16.58 -2.43
N ILE A 101 22.78 16.39 -2.98
CA ILE A 101 23.67 15.29 -2.58
C ILE A 101 24.22 15.50 -1.16
N GLN A 102 24.57 16.73 -0.77
CA GLN A 102 25.01 17.04 0.59
C GLN A 102 23.90 16.87 1.63
N MET A 103 22.65 17.16 1.25
CA MET A 103 21.49 16.88 2.10
C MET A 103 21.26 15.38 2.23
N ALA A 104 21.36 14.65 1.10
CA ALA A 104 21.26 13.21 1.03
C ALA A 104 22.31 12.51 1.91
N SER A 105 23.58 12.92 1.86
CA SER A 105 24.67 12.29 2.63
C SER A 105 24.50 12.42 4.14
N LYS A 106 23.73 13.40 4.61
CA LYS A 106 23.40 13.61 6.03
C LYS A 106 22.16 12.85 6.50
N ALA A 107 21.46 12.14 5.61
CA ALA A 107 20.29 11.35 5.97
C ALA A 107 20.68 10.22 6.92
N LYS A 108 19.89 10.02 7.99
CA LYS A 108 20.09 8.89 8.90
C LYS A 108 19.82 7.56 8.18
N SER A 109 20.42 6.47 8.68
CA SER A 109 20.55 5.09 8.14
C SER A 109 19.34 4.39 7.47
N GLN A 110 18.18 5.04 7.35
CA GLN A 110 16.97 4.51 6.71
C GLN A 110 16.90 4.75 5.20
N GLY A 111 17.96 5.33 4.60
CA GLY A 111 17.96 5.69 3.19
C GLY A 111 17.08 6.91 2.89
N ILE A 112 17.08 7.34 1.64
CA ILE A 112 16.34 8.53 1.19
C ILE A 112 15.20 8.09 0.30
N THR A 113 14.00 8.59 0.62
CA THR A 113 12.83 8.38 -0.24
C THR A 113 12.85 9.38 -1.38
N ILE A 114 13.15 8.91 -2.59
CA ILE A 114 13.07 9.72 -3.81
C ILE A 114 11.58 9.90 -4.16
N PRO A 115 11.07 11.14 -4.33
CA PRO A 115 9.67 11.38 -4.64
C PRO A 115 9.28 10.80 -6.01
N SER A 116 8.06 10.27 -6.10
CA SER A 116 7.50 9.80 -7.37
C SER A 116 7.19 10.97 -8.31
N ARG A 117 7.07 10.72 -9.62
CA ARG A 117 6.68 11.74 -10.61
C ARG A 117 5.44 12.54 -10.20
N LYS A 118 4.41 11.85 -9.65
CA LYS A 118 3.18 12.50 -9.18
C LYS A 118 3.46 13.41 -7.99
N ALA A 119 4.23 12.94 -7.02
CA ALA A 119 4.60 13.71 -5.84
C ALA A 119 5.47 14.93 -6.22
N SER A 120 6.46 14.76 -7.09
CA SER A 120 7.30 15.86 -7.58
C SER A 120 6.46 16.91 -8.32
N ARG A 121 5.53 16.49 -9.19
CA ARG A 121 4.63 17.42 -9.87
C ARG A 121 3.78 18.22 -8.89
N GLN A 122 3.23 17.56 -7.88
CA GLN A 122 2.44 18.23 -6.84
C GLN A 122 3.29 19.25 -6.08
N HIS A 123 4.50 18.85 -5.65
CA HIS A 123 5.42 19.74 -4.93
C HIS A 123 5.80 20.98 -5.76
N ILE A 124 5.97 20.83 -7.08
CA ILE A 124 6.21 21.97 -7.98
C ILE A 124 5.02 22.92 -7.99
N MET A 125 3.79 22.40 -8.17
CA MET A 125 2.58 23.22 -8.19
C MET A 125 2.37 23.94 -6.85
N ASP A 126 2.56 23.25 -5.73
CA ASP A 126 2.45 23.83 -4.40
C ASP A 126 3.49 24.94 -4.19
N SER A 127 4.72 24.71 -4.65
CA SER A 127 5.79 25.71 -4.59
C SER A 127 5.42 26.95 -5.41
N VAL A 128 4.92 26.79 -6.64
CA VAL A 128 4.49 27.92 -7.49
C VAL A 128 3.34 28.67 -6.83
N ASN A 129 2.31 27.97 -6.35
CA ASN A 129 1.16 28.58 -5.69
C ASN A 129 1.57 29.38 -4.44
N LYS A 130 2.51 28.86 -3.65
CA LYS A 130 3.06 29.56 -2.49
C LYS A 130 3.76 30.86 -2.91
N HIS A 131 4.58 30.82 -3.97
CA HIS A 131 5.24 32.02 -4.49
C HIS A 131 4.21 33.04 -5.00
N LEU A 132 3.22 32.62 -5.77
CA LEU A 132 2.16 33.51 -6.27
C LEU A 132 1.34 34.12 -5.14
N SER A 133 1.01 33.35 -4.09
CA SER A 133 0.31 33.85 -2.91
C SER A 133 1.15 34.89 -2.15
N ALA A 134 2.44 34.64 -1.96
CA ALA A 134 3.36 35.60 -1.35
C ALA A 134 3.50 36.88 -2.19
N LEU A 135 3.56 36.74 -3.52
CA LEU A 135 3.62 37.85 -4.43
C LEU A 135 2.34 38.68 -4.38
N LYS A 136 1.16 38.03 -4.43
CA LYS A 136 -0.15 38.68 -4.29
C LYS A 136 -0.22 39.54 -3.03
N LYS A 137 0.19 38.98 -1.88
CA LYS A 137 0.25 39.71 -0.60
C LYS A 137 1.17 40.92 -0.65
N ARG A 138 2.31 40.82 -1.34
CA ARG A 138 3.27 41.94 -1.47
C ARG A 138 2.78 43.02 -2.44
N LEU A 139 2.05 42.63 -3.48
CA LEU A 139 1.56 43.53 -4.51
C LEU A 139 0.17 44.14 -4.18
N ASN A 140 -0.50 43.67 -3.13
CA ASN A 140 -1.81 44.18 -2.68
C ASN A 140 -2.92 44.09 -3.75
N VAL A 141 -2.81 43.12 -4.65
CA VAL A 141 -3.82 42.74 -5.68
C VAL A 141 -4.63 41.55 -5.17
#